data_AF-A0A9W9N8K3-F1
#
_entry.id   AF-A0A9W9N8K3-F1
#
_cell.length_a   1.000
_cell.length_b   1.000
_cell.length_c   1.000
_cell.angle_alpha   90.00
_cell.angle_beta   90.00
_cell.angle_gamma   90.00
#
_symmetry.space_group_name_H-M   'P 1'
#
loop_
_entity.id
_entity.type
_entity.pdbx_description
1 polymer ?
#
loop_
_entity_poly.entity_id
_entity_poly.type
_entity_poly.pdbx_seq_one_letter_code
_entity_poly.pdbx_strand_id
1 'polypeptide(L)'
;DLFEAKVYDEVENIRAKINDRAVCERASELNSGVTYKIEHPLAWGRGSLMGYANYYARIRFTENSSVWLIRVPRINSSIPQSLVNYLIRSEYVTLKFLETTKVPAPWAFDYRIVGDNKNQVGTLAANPKHNLVEATEQFYLKHVDDKGDHLMVDDELNIIRIID
;
A
#
# COMPACT_ATOMS: atom_id res chain seq x y z
N ASP A 1 -22.99 15.88 -0.88
CA ASP A 1 -22.91 17.31 -1.28
C ASP A 1 -21.70 17.51 -2.23
N LEU A 2 -21.31 18.74 -2.60
CA LEU A 2 -20.17 18.99 -3.50
C LEU A 2 -18.83 18.46 -2.96
N PHE A 3 -18.66 18.44 -1.63
CA PHE A 3 -17.45 17.95 -1.01
C PHE A 3 -17.37 16.43 -1.09
N GLU A 4 -18.46 15.75 -0.75
CA GLU A 4 -18.59 14.30 -0.91
C GLU A 4 -18.34 13.86 -2.36
N ALA A 5 -18.92 14.56 -3.35
CA ALA A 5 -18.69 14.25 -4.77
C ALA A 5 -17.20 14.31 -5.16
N LYS A 6 -16.47 15.32 -4.66
CA LYS A 6 -15.01 15.42 -4.87
C LYS A 6 -14.25 14.27 -4.24
N VAL A 7 -14.69 13.77 -3.08
CA VAL A 7 -14.07 12.62 -2.44
C VAL A 7 -14.31 11.33 -3.24
N TYR A 8 -15.52 11.15 -3.78
CA TYR A 8 -15.79 10.04 -4.71
C TYR A 8 -14.86 10.10 -5.93
N ASP A 9 -14.76 11.25 -6.59
CA ASP A 9 -13.88 11.42 -7.75
C ASP A 9 -12.41 11.15 -7.40
N GLU A 10 -11.94 11.61 -6.23
CA GLU A 10 -10.58 11.34 -5.75
C GLU A 10 -10.35 9.83 -5.57
N VAL A 11 -11.24 9.13 -4.88
CA VAL A 11 -11.11 7.70 -4.61
C VAL A 11 -11.16 6.87 -5.89
N GLU A 12 -12.06 7.18 -6.83
CA GLU A 12 -12.11 6.48 -8.11
C GLU A 12 -10.83 6.70 -8.92
N ASN A 13 -10.29 7.93 -8.93
CA ASN A 13 -9.00 8.21 -9.57
C ASN A 13 -7.82 7.47 -8.92
N ILE A 14 -7.85 7.28 -7.60
CA ILE A 14 -6.83 6.49 -6.90
C ILE A 14 -6.97 5.01 -7.28
N ARG A 15 -8.18 4.44 -7.20
CA ARG A 15 -8.44 3.05 -7.53
C ARG A 15 -8.05 2.70 -8.97
N ALA A 16 -8.32 3.60 -9.92
CA ALA A 16 -7.93 3.41 -11.31
C ALA A 16 -6.41 3.28 -11.53
N LYS A 17 -5.58 3.72 -10.57
CA LYS A 17 -4.12 3.58 -10.62
C LYS A 17 -3.62 2.29 -9.97
N ILE A 18 -4.49 1.54 -9.28
CA ILE A 18 -4.13 0.29 -8.64
C ILE A 18 -4.30 -0.83 -9.67
N ASN A 19 -3.22 -1.55 -9.95
CA ASN A 19 -3.30 -2.79 -10.69
C ASN A 19 -3.63 -3.94 -9.75
N ASP A 20 -4.92 -4.11 -9.46
CA ASP A 20 -5.43 -5.11 -8.52
C ASP A 20 -4.85 -6.50 -8.76
N ARG A 21 -4.74 -6.89 -10.04
CA ARG A 21 -4.20 -8.19 -10.42
C ARG A 21 -2.73 -8.32 -10.01
N ALA A 22 -1.87 -7.38 -10.40
CA ALA A 22 -0.45 -7.45 -10.10
C ALA A 22 -0.18 -7.37 -8.59
N VAL A 23 -0.92 -6.51 -7.88
CA VAL A 23 -0.84 -6.39 -6.42
C VAL A 23 -1.17 -7.72 -5.76
N CYS A 24 -2.24 -8.36 -6.18
CA CYS A 24 -2.67 -9.58 -5.54
C CYS A 24 -1.91 -10.83 -5.95
N GLU A 25 -1.45 -10.94 -7.20
CA GLU A 25 -0.51 -11.99 -7.62
C GLU A 25 0.74 -11.93 -6.74
N ARG A 26 1.29 -10.72 -6.54
CA ARG A 26 2.44 -10.52 -5.65
C ARG A 26 2.13 -10.86 -4.19
N ALA A 27 0.97 -10.45 -3.68
CA ALA A 27 0.57 -10.77 -2.32
C ALA A 27 0.39 -12.28 -2.10
N SER A 28 -0.12 -13.00 -3.11
CA SER A 28 -0.22 -14.46 -3.10
C SER A 28 1.15 -15.12 -3.05
N GLU A 29 2.09 -14.70 -3.90
CA GLU A 29 3.49 -15.20 -3.87
C GLU A 29 4.13 -15.06 -2.49
N LEU A 30 3.98 -13.88 -1.88
CA LEU A 30 4.51 -13.58 -0.55
C LEU A 30 3.81 -14.37 0.57
N ASN A 31 2.58 -14.84 0.33
CA ASN A 31 1.77 -15.60 1.29
C ASN A 31 1.62 -17.07 0.87
N SER A 32 2.68 -17.68 0.32
CA SER A 32 2.74 -19.10 -0.04
C SER A 32 1.72 -19.57 -1.10
N GLY A 33 1.33 -18.68 -2.01
CA GLY A 33 0.39 -18.98 -3.10
C GLY A 33 -1.07 -19.06 -2.68
N VAL A 34 -1.42 -18.55 -1.50
CA VAL A 34 -2.79 -18.57 -0.98
C VAL A 34 -3.73 -17.71 -1.83
N THR A 35 -4.95 -18.20 -2.02
CA THR A 35 -6.02 -17.50 -2.74
C THR A 35 -6.43 -16.20 -2.04
N TYR A 36 -6.69 -15.17 -2.83
CA TYR A 36 -6.96 -13.82 -2.34
C TYR A 36 -8.27 -13.22 -2.87
N LYS A 37 -8.72 -12.18 -2.20
CA LYS A 37 -9.74 -11.23 -2.68
C LYS A 37 -9.35 -9.81 -2.29
N ILE A 38 -9.25 -8.92 -3.27
CA ILE A 38 -9.11 -7.48 -3.00
C ILE A 38 -10.48 -6.89 -2.63
N GLU A 39 -10.47 -5.98 -1.66
CA GLU A 39 -11.62 -5.21 -1.23
C GLU A 39 -11.28 -3.73 -1.25
N HIS A 40 -11.97 -3.01 -2.12
CA HIS A 40 -12.00 -1.56 -2.07
C HIS A 40 -13.11 -1.09 -1.11
N PRO A 41 -12.77 -0.42 -0.01
CA PRO A 41 -13.74 0.15 0.92
C PRO A 41 -14.51 1.30 0.27
N LEU A 42 -15.67 1.67 0.83
CA LEU A 42 -16.49 2.77 0.34
C LEU A 42 -15.66 4.06 0.23
N ALA A 43 -15.98 4.92 -0.74
CA ALA A 43 -15.25 6.17 -0.91
C ALA A 43 -15.53 7.17 0.21
N TRP A 44 -16.76 7.16 0.76
CA TRP A 44 -17.21 8.11 1.77
C TRP A 44 -18.06 7.43 2.85
N GLY A 45 -18.12 8.06 4.03
CA GLY A 45 -18.98 7.65 5.13
C GLY A 45 -18.50 6.41 5.90
N ARG A 46 -19.42 5.79 6.66
CA ARG A 46 -19.12 4.62 7.48
C ARG A 46 -18.70 3.45 6.59
N GLY A 47 -17.49 2.94 6.79
CA GLY A 47 -16.92 1.86 5.98
C GLY A 47 -15.94 2.34 4.91
N SER A 48 -15.72 3.66 4.79
CA SER A 48 -14.53 4.17 4.12
C SER A 48 -13.26 3.88 4.92
N LEU A 49 -12.16 3.65 4.20
CA LEU A 49 -10.84 3.46 4.79
C LEU A 49 -9.89 4.39 4.06
N MET A 50 -9.93 5.66 4.43
CA MET A 50 -9.10 6.71 3.85
C MET A 50 -8.72 7.68 4.96
N GLY A 51 -7.43 7.92 5.11
CA GLY A 51 -6.85 8.89 6.04
C GLY A 51 -6.48 10.19 5.34
N TYR A 52 -5.79 11.08 6.03
CA TYR A 52 -5.34 12.35 5.43
C TYR A 52 -4.32 12.12 4.31
N ALA A 53 -3.35 11.23 4.53
CA ALA A 53 -2.24 11.01 3.61
C ALA A 53 -2.44 9.83 2.65
N ASN A 54 -3.32 8.88 2.98
CA ASN A 54 -3.40 7.61 2.25
C ASN A 54 -4.86 7.17 2.03
N TYR A 55 -5.09 6.56 0.87
CA TYR A 55 -6.20 5.66 0.63
C TYR A 55 -5.79 4.23 0.99
N TYR A 56 -6.73 3.47 1.51
CA TYR A 56 -6.50 2.10 1.90
C TYR A 56 -7.41 1.12 1.17
N ALA A 57 -6.86 -0.01 0.73
CA ALA A 57 -7.61 -1.19 0.30
C ALA A 57 -7.17 -2.41 1.11
N ARG A 58 -7.93 -3.50 1.06
CA ARG A 58 -7.58 -4.75 1.77
C ARG A 58 -7.42 -5.91 0.82
N ILE A 59 -6.48 -6.80 1.11
CA ILE A 59 -6.38 -8.13 0.52
C ILE A 59 -6.77 -9.11 1.60
N ARG A 60 -7.87 -9.83 1.40
CA ARG A 60 -8.28 -10.94 2.27
C ARG A 60 -7.80 -12.24 1.69
N PHE A 61 -7.12 -13.03 2.49
CA PHE A 61 -6.71 -14.38 2.13
C PHE A 61 -7.78 -15.37 2.60
N THR A 62 -8.33 -16.16 1.68
CA THR A 62 -9.50 -16.99 1.96
C THR A 62 -9.20 -18.23 2.79
N GLU A 63 -7.94 -18.68 2.81
CA GLU A 63 -7.55 -19.96 3.41
C GLU A 63 -7.06 -19.80 4.85
N ASN A 64 -6.39 -18.69 5.18
CA ASN A 64 -5.80 -18.44 6.50
C ASN A 64 -6.42 -17.25 7.24
N SER A 65 -7.49 -16.67 6.70
CA SER A 65 -8.17 -15.48 7.24
C SER A 65 -7.28 -14.25 7.45
N SER A 66 -6.05 -14.24 6.92
CA SER A 66 -5.14 -13.09 7.02
C SER A 66 -5.69 -11.93 6.20
N VAL A 67 -5.41 -10.71 6.65
CA VAL A 67 -5.82 -9.50 5.93
C VAL A 67 -4.64 -8.56 5.81
N TRP A 68 -4.26 -8.22 4.59
CA TRP A 68 -3.21 -7.24 4.32
C TRP A 68 -3.84 -5.93 3.85
N LEU A 69 -3.26 -4.80 4.28
CA LEU A 69 -3.63 -3.46 3.91
C LEU A 69 -2.76 -2.98 2.75
N ILE A 70 -3.40 -2.56 1.68
CA ILE A 70 -2.76 -1.79 0.62
C ILE A 70 -2.83 -0.32 1.04
N ARG A 71 -1.70 0.39 1.03
CA ARG A 71 -1.65 1.84 1.23
C ARG A 71 -1.27 2.51 -0.07
N VAL A 72 -2.07 3.48 -0.47
CA VAL A 72 -1.84 4.26 -1.68
C VAL A 72 -1.80 5.73 -1.29
N PRO A 73 -0.67 6.42 -1.47
CA PRO A 73 -0.56 7.83 -1.12
C PRO A 73 -1.59 8.67 -1.88
N ARG A 74 -2.22 9.60 -1.18
CA ARG A 74 -3.11 10.63 -1.73
C ARG A 74 -2.24 11.73 -2.33
N ILE A 75 -1.68 11.47 -3.50
CA ILE A 75 -0.72 12.37 -4.15
C ILE A 75 -1.48 13.49 -4.86
N ASN A 76 -1.19 14.73 -4.47
CA ASN A 76 -1.53 15.90 -5.27
C ASN A 76 -0.43 16.16 -6.32
N SER A 77 -0.77 16.81 -7.42
CA SER A 77 0.17 17.11 -8.51
C SER A 77 1.31 18.06 -8.11
N SER A 78 1.26 18.67 -6.92
CA SER A 78 2.29 19.59 -6.42
C SER A 78 3.49 18.93 -5.74
N ILE A 79 3.38 17.65 -5.37
CA ILE A 79 4.50 16.93 -4.72
C ILE A 79 5.34 16.23 -5.81
N PRO A 80 6.67 16.46 -5.86
CA PRO A 80 7.53 15.76 -6.81
C PRO A 80 7.50 14.25 -6.62
N GLN A 81 7.39 13.49 -7.72
CA GLN A 81 7.32 12.03 -7.68
C GLN A 81 8.54 11.39 -7.01
N SER A 82 9.72 11.98 -7.17
CA SER A 82 10.95 11.53 -6.49
C SER A 82 10.85 11.59 -4.97
N LEU A 83 10.17 12.60 -4.42
CA LEU A 83 9.94 12.72 -2.99
C LEU A 83 8.94 11.67 -2.51
N VAL A 84 7.86 11.44 -3.26
CA VAL A 84 6.90 10.37 -2.92
C VAL A 84 7.59 9.01 -2.90
N ASN A 85 8.38 8.70 -3.94
CA ASN A 85 9.14 7.46 -4.03
C ASN A 85 10.11 7.31 -2.84
N TYR A 86 10.79 8.39 -2.47
CA TYR A 86 11.68 8.42 -1.31
C TYR A 86 10.93 8.13 -0.01
N LEU A 87 9.77 8.76 0.20
CA LEU A 87 8.96 8.57 1.40
C LEU A 87 8.49 7.12 1.52
N ILE A 88 7.95 6.53 0.45
CA ILE A 88 7.52 5.12 0.43
C ILE A 88 8.69 4.20 0.79
N ARG A 89 9.85 4.39 0.15
CA ARG A 89 11.03 3.55 0.40
C ARG A 89 11.57 3.74 1.81
N SER A 90 11.62 4.98 2.29
CA SER A 90 12.08 5.30 3.65
C SER A 90 11.18 4.63 4.69
N GLU A 91 9.87 4.74 4.53
CA GLU A 91 8.89 4.12 5.43
C GLU A 91 9.03 2.59 5.43
N TYR A 92 9.14 1.95 4.25
CA TYR A 92 9.37 0.51 4.16
C TYR A 92 10.63 0.08 4.91
N VAL A 93 11.76 0.75 4.66
CA VAL A 93 13.05 0.42 5.29
C VAL A 93 12.99 0.62 6.80
N THR A 94 12.30 1.66 7.28
CA THR A 94 12.08 1.88 8.72
C THR A 94 11.26 0.76 9.33
N LEU A 95 10.15 0.35 8.72
CA LEU A 95 9.33 -0.75 9.25
C LEU A 95 10.11 -2.07 9.24
N LYS A 96 10.89 -2.35 8.19
CA LYS A 96 11.80 -3.51 8.15
C LYS A 96 12.88 -3.47 9.22
N PHE A 97 13.40 -2.29 9.55
CA PHE A 97 14.29 -2.16 10.69
C PHE A 97 13.56 -2.45 12.00
N LEU A 98 12.36 -1.89 12.21
CA LEU A 98 11.58 -2.09 13.43
C LEU A 98 11.22 -3.57 13.68
N GLU A 99 10.97 -4.34 12.62
CA GLU A 99 10.78 -5.81 12.68
C GLU A 99 11.95 -6.55 13.36
N THR A 100 13.17 -5.98 13.32
CA THR A 100 14.36 -6.56 13.96
C THR A 100 14.51 -6.22 15.44
N THR A 101 13.65 -5.33 15.94
CA THR A 101 13.70 -4.82 17.31
C THR A 101 12.56 -5.42 18.14
N LYS A 102 12.53 -5.10 19.44
CA LYS A 102 11.41 -5.49 20.33
C LYS A 102 10.22 -4.54 20.25
N VAL A 103 10.35 -3.47 19.47
CA VAL A 103 9.30 -2.47 19.28
C VAL A 103 8.16 -3.10 18.48
N PRO A 104 6.92 -3.07 19.00
CA PRO A 104 5.76 -3.49 18.21
C PRO A 104 5.56 -2.57 17.00
N ALA A 105 5.70 -3.14 15.81
CA ALA A 105 5.39 -2.45 14.56
C ALA A 105 4.70 -3.38 13.56
N PRO A 106 3.84 -2.85 12.67
CA PRO A 106 3.25 -3.59 11.57
C PRO A 106 4.34 -4.17 10.68
N TRP A 107 4.09 -5.40 10.22
CA TRP A 107 4.93 -6.00 9.20
C TRP A 107 4.71 -5.32 7.86
N ALA A 108 5.83 -4.98 7.22
CA ALA A 108 5.87 -4.48 5.86
C ALA A 108 6.18 -5.66 4.94
N PHE A 109 5.30 -5.99 3.99
CA PHE A 109 5.55 -7.13 3.11
C PHE A 109 6.35 -6.70 1.88
N ASP A 110 5.88 -5.68 1.18
CA ASP A 110 6.50 -5.19 -0.05
C ASP A 110 6.06 -3.76 -0.38
N TYR A 111 6.75 -3.14 -1.34
CA TYR A 111 6.39 -1.82 -1.88
C TYR A 111 6.74 -1.71 -3.37
N ARG A 112 6.00 -0.85 -4.08
CA ARG A 112 6.29 -0.44 -5.46
C ARG A 112 6.23 1.07 -5.61
N ILE A 113 7.17 1.60 -6.38
CA ILE A 113 7.30 3.02 -6.70
C ILE A 113 7.33 3.21 -8.22
N VAL A 114 6.90 4.39 -8.68
CA VAL A 114 6.88 4.70 -10.11
C VAL A 114 8.31 4.82 -10.63
N GLY A 115 8.57 4.20 -11.78
CA GLY A 115 9.88 4.20 -12.44
C GLY A 115 10.88 3.19 -11.88
N ASP A 116 10.45 2.27 -11.01
CA ASP A 116 11.32 1.18 -10.56
C ASP A 116 11.35 0.03 -11.56
N ASN A 117 12.41 0.01 -12.37
CA ASN A 117 12.67 -1.05 -13.33
C ASN A 117 13.28 -2.32 -12.68
N LYS A 118 13.56 -2.31 -11.36
CA LYS A 118 14.23 -3.41 -10.65
C LYS A 118 13.27 -4.45 -10.06
N ASN A 119 11.96 -4.24 -10.15
CA ASN A 119 10.94 -5.24 -9.81
C ASN A 119 10.53 -6.15 -11.00
N GLN A 120 11.41 -6.33 -12.00
CA GLN A 120 11.41 -7.52 -12.85
C GLN A 120 12.03 -8.71 -12.10
N VAL A 121 11.30 -9.25 -11.13
CA VAL A 121 11.41 -10.69 -10.85
C VAL A 121 10.29 -11.33 -11.65
N GLY A 122 10.62 -11.57 -12.92
CA GLY A 122 9.71 -12.01 -13.97
C GLY A 122 10.44 -12.06 -15.32
N THR A 123 11.58 -12.72 -15.32
CA THR A 123 12.30 -13.34 -16.46
C THR A 123 12.58 -12.48 -17.71
N LEU A 124 13.88 -12.34 -18.01
CA LEU A 124 14.36 -12.20 -19.38
C LEU A 124 13.84 -13.37 -20.23
N ALA A 125 12.87 -13.10 -21.10
CA ALA A 125 12.69 -13.80 -22.37
C ALA A 125 12.03 -12.84 -23.36
N ALA A 126 12.75 -12.53 -24.44
CA ALA A 126 12.36 -11.56 -25.45
C ALA A 126 11.07 -11.93 -26.18
N ASN A 127 10.21 -10.94 -26.43
CA ASN A 127 9.74 -10.67 -27.79
C ASN A 127 9.22 -9.22 -27.93
N PRO A 128 9.74 -8.43 -28.88
CA PRO A 128 9.37 -7.03 -29.05
C PRO A 128 8.23 -6.95 -30.06
N LYS A 129 7.02 -6.61 -29.61
CA LYS A 129 5.97 -5.98 -30.43
C LYS A 129 4.79 -5.65 -29.53
N HIS A 130 4.80 -4.42 -29.03
CA HIS A 130 3.71 -3.46 -28.99
C HIS A 130 4.06 -2.43 -27.91
N ASN A 131 4.19 -1.17 -28.34
CA ASN A 131 4.36 -0.01 -27.47
C ASN A 131 3.26 -0.01 -26.40
N LEU A 132 3.64 -0.24 -25.15
CA LEU A 132 2.75 -0.17 -24.01
C LEU A 132 3.22 0.96 -23.12
N VAL A 133 2.32 1.94 -22.98
CA VAL A 133 2.41 3.10 -22.12
C VAL A 133 2.85 2.67 -20.72
N GLU A 134 3.89 3.33 -20.19
CA GLU A 134 4.43 3.13 -18.85
C GLU A 134 3.31 3.21 -17.81
N ALA A 135 2.92 2.06 -17.26
CA ALA A 135 1.99 1.99 -16.15
C ALA A 135 2.71 2.53 -14.90
N THR A 136 2.28 3.72 -14.49
CA THR A 136 2.74 4.40 -13.28
C THR A 136 2.15 3.71 -12.04
N GLU A 137 2.71 2.59 -11.62
CA GLU A 137 2.22 1.84 -10.46
C GLU A 137 2.95 2.28 -9.17
N GLN A 138 2.17 2.73 -8.19
CA GLN A 138 2.61 3.03 -6.82
C GLN A 138 1.67 2.33 -5.87
N PHE A 139 2.17 1.32 -5.15
CA PHE A 139 1.40 0.70 -4.08
C PHE A 139 2.31 0.19 -2.97
N TYR A 140 1.79 0.18 -1.76
CA TYR A 140 2.46 -0.31 -0.57
C TYR A 140 1.62 -1.42 0.06
N LEU A 141 2.25 -2.51 0.50
CA LEU A 141 1.57 -3.65 1.15
C LEU A 141 2.02 -3.77 2.61
N LYS A 142 1.12 -3.49 3.56
CA LYS A 142 1.29 -3.77 5.00
C LYS A 142 0.22 -4.74 5.50
N HIS A 143 0.32 -5.22 6.74
CA HIS A 143 -0.78 -5.97 7.38
C HIS A 143 -1.95 -5.04 7.78
N VAL A 144 -3.21 -5.49 7.76
CA VAL A 144 -4.32 -4.78 8.45
C VAL A 144 -4.27 -5.19 9.91
N ASP A 145 -3.47 -4.51 10.72
CA ASP A 145 -3.78 -4.37 12.13
C ASP A 145 -4.19 -2.92 12.41
N ASP A 146 -4.97 -2.76 13.47
CA ASP A 146 -5.88 -1.63 13.74
C ASP A 146 -5.14 -0.34 14.17
N LYS A 147 -3.85 -0.26 13.85
CA LYS A 147 -2.94 0.83 14.19
C LYS A 147 -2.52 1.52 12.90
N GLY A 148 -3.08 2.70 12.67
CA GLY A 148 -2.53 3.64 11.70
C GLY A 148 -1.08 4.08 12.04
N ASP A 149 -0.43 5.01 11.32
CA ASP A 149 1.02 5.30 11.34
C ASP A 149 1.55 6.60 12.04
N HIS A 150 1.78 6.55 13.37
CA HIS A 150 2.47 7.49 14.29
C HIS A 150 2.87 6.68 15.53
N LEU A 151 4.15 6.57 15.84
CA LEU A 151 4.60 5.80 17.01
C LEU A 151 4.28 6.53 18.33
N MET A 152 3.45 5.93 19.18
CA MET A 152 3.17 6.38 20.54
C MET A 152 4.01 5.53 21.50
N VAL A 153 4.64 6.18 22.48
CA VAL A 153 5.52 5.54 23.47
C VAL A 153 5.05 5.82 24.91
N ASP A 154 5.35 4.95 25.87
CA ASP A 154 5.15 5.20 27.31
C ASP A 154 6.32 5.99 27.93
N ASP A 155 6.24 6.27 29.24
CA ASP A 155 7.25 7.03 30.00
C ASP A 155 8.62 6.32 30.08
N GLU A 156 8.68 5.04 29.69
CA GLU A 156 9.90 4.21 29.64
C GLU A 156 10.42 4.01 28.20
N LEU A 157 9.86 4.74 27.23
CA LEU A 157 10.18 4.69 25.79
C LEU A 157 9.85 3.35 25.10
N ASN A 158 9.00 2.53 25.69
CA ASN A 158 8.44 1.38 24.98
C ASN A 158 7.38 1.87 24.00
N ILE A 159 7.37 1.30 22.79
CA ILE A 159 6.33 1.65 21.81
C ILE A 159 5.02 0.99 22.21
N ILE A 160 4.04 1.82 22.56
CA ILE A 160 2.71 1.41 22.99
C ILE A 160 1.68 1.49 21.85
N ARG A 161 1.93 2.26 20.78
CA ARG A 161 1.01 2.35 19.63
C ARG A 161 1.68 2.80 18.33
N ILE A 162 0.98 2.58 17.22
CA ILE A 162 1.14 3.32 15.98
C ILE A 162 -0.23 4.05 15.67
N ILE A 163 -0.30 5.32 15.21
CA ILE A 163 -1.53 6.14 14.93
C ILE A 163 -1.54 6.72 13.50
N ASP A 164 -2.52 6.57 12.59
CA ASP A 164 -2.49 7.26 11.25
C ASP A 164 -3.31 8.54 11.30
#